data_AF-A0A9X4D2V4-F1
#
_entry.id   AF-A0A9X4D2V4-F1
#
_cell.length_a   1.000
_cell.length_b   1.000
_cell.length_c   1.000
_cell.angle_alpha   90.00
_cell.angle_beta   90.00
_cell.angle_gamma   90.00
#
_symmetry.space_group_name_H-M   'P 1'
#
loop_
_entity.id
_entity.type
_entity.pdbx_description
1 polymer ?
#
loop_
_entity_poly.entity_id
_entity_poly.type
_entity_poly.pdbx_seq_one_letter_code
_entity_poly.pdbx_strand_id
1 'polypeptide(L)'
;MSNLSRYQAEKRQARSSLIDALLENARRSNMKFDKITYLARYLAGEISKVESRRDGVPHALSVENSSLCRYTTLLKNKLYRAQLENWFFVGSTVQDKARMQVESGLRLELARLAVKYKRMEFRVLELQQKIKSFDGWEEDDSPSSTASDTNGHLVAVALIKEFHELLSYRDGALRTKSAFASRELVPEGIFKNFLSECEERGLSIKL
;
A
#
# COMPACT_ATOMS: atom_id res chain seq x y z
N MET A 1 -9.94 -16.82 16.93
CA MET A 1 -8.84 -15.87 17.25
C MET A 1 -8.11 -16.37 18.48
N SER A 2 -6.77 -16.45 18.47
CA SER A 2 -6.01 -17.05 19.57
C SER A 2 -5.89 -16.11 20.79
N ASN A 3 -5.83 -16.66 22.00
CA ASN A 3 -5.60 -15.91 23.25
C ASN A 3 -4.31 -15.07 23.20
N LEU A 4 -3.30 -15.53 22.45
CA LEU A 4 -2.05 -14.80 22.20
C LEU A 4 -2.29 -13.50 21.41
N SER A 5 -3.18 -13.50 20.42
CA SER A 5 -3.52 -12.32 19.63
C SER A 5 -4.21 -11.24 20.48
N ARG A 6 -5.07 -11.67 21.41
CA ARG A 6 -5.80 -10.75 22.31
C ARG A 6 -4.84 -10.11 23.33
N TYR A 7 -3.99 -10.91 23.95
CA TYR A 7 -2.96 -10.44 24.88
C TYR A 7 -1.99 -9.43 24.21
N GLN A 8 -1.55 -9.71 22.98
CA GLN A 8 -0.69 -8.79 22.23
C GLN A 8 -1.39 -7.48 21.84
N ALA A 9 -2.70 -7.50 21.62
CA ALA A 9 -3.49 -6.31 21.32
C ALA A 9 -3.66 -5.45 22.59
N GLU A 10 -4.01 -6.05 23.72
CA GLU A 10 -4.14 -5.37 25.02
C GLU A 10 -2.80 -4.76 25.45
N LYS A 11 -1.68 -5.48 25.30
CA LYS A 11 -0.34 -4.96 25.58
C LYS A 11 0.04 -3.78 24.68
N ARG A 12 -0.34 -3.81 23.39
CA ARG A 12 -0.13 -2.68 22.46
C ARG A 12 -0.98 -1.48 22.84
N GLN A 13 -2.24 -1.69 23.21
CA GLN A 13 -3.15 -0.62 23.61
C GLN A 13 -2.69 0.04 24.92
N ALA A 14 -2.28 -0.75 25.92
CA ALA A 14 -1.75 -0.24 27.18
C ALA A 14 -0.45 0.57 27.00
N ARG A 15 0.40 0.17 26.05
CA ARG A 15 1.60 0.94 25.72
C ARG A 15 1.27 2.22 24.95
N SER A 16 0.27 2.19 24.08
CA SER A 16 -0.23 3.37 23.36
C SER A 16 -0.73 4.45 24.32
N SER A 17 -1.57 4.07 25.30
CA SER A 17 -2.09 5.02 26.30
C SER A 17 -0.99 5.61 27.18
N LEU A 18 0.03 4.80 27.50
CA LEU A 18 1.18 5.26 28.26
C LEU A 18 2.04 6.26 27.48
N ILE A 19 2.20 6.06 26.16
CA ILE A 19 2.87 7.03 25.28
C ILE A 19 2.12 8.36 25.29
N ASP A 20 0.79 8.34 25.13
CA ASP A 20 -0.03 9.57 25.11
C ASP A 20 0.09 10.34 26.44
N ALA A 21 0.07 9.62 27.57
CA ALA A 21 0.24 10.24 28.89
C ALA A 21 1.63 10.90 29.08
N LEU A 22 2.69 10.22 28.62
CA LEU A 22 4.05 10.76 28.69
C LEU A 22 4.26 11.95 27.77
N LEU A 23 3.65 11.91 26.57
CA LEU A 23 3.67 13.02 25.62
C LEU A 23 2.94 14.26 26.18
N GLU A 24 1.80 14.07 26.83
CA GLU A 24 1.10 15.19 27.49
C GLU A 24 1.86 15.72 28.72
N ASN A 25 2.53 14.85 29.48
CA ASN A 25 3.42 15.31 30.55
C ASN A 25 4.60 16.13 29.99
N ALA A 26 5.26 15.67 28.93
CA ALA A 26 6.33 16.42 28.27
C ALA A 26 5.84 17.78 27.76
N ARG A 27 4.59 17.84 27.27
CA ARG A 27 3.94 19.08 26.82
C ARG A 27 3.68 20.05 27.97
N ARG A 28 3.14 19.56 29.09
CA ARG A 28 2.92 20.35 30.32
C ARG A 28 4.23 20.86 30.90
N SER A 29 5.29 20.07 30.83
CA SER A 29 6.65 20.46 31.23
C SER A 29 7.37 21.34 30.20
N ASN A 30 6.70 21.71 29.09
CA ASN A 30 7.24 22.53 28.02
C ASN A 30 8.58 22.02 27.45
N MET A 31 8.73 20.68 27.41
CA MET A 31 9.94 20.05 26.89
C MET A 31 10.03 20.25 25.38
N LYS A 32 11.21 20.61 24.90
CA LYS A 32 11.51 20.72 23.46
C LYS A 32 12.55 19.69 23.09
N PHE A 33 12.37 19.08 21.93
CA PHE A 33 13.29 18.11 21.37
C PHE A 33 13.67 18.56 19.97
N ASP A 34 14.97 18.62 19.66
CA ASP A 34 15.42 19.04 18.33
C ASP A 34 15.22 17.97 17.26
N LYS A 35 15.14 16.70 17.68
CA LYS A 35 14.99 15.55 16.79
C LYS A 35 13.97 14.58 17.36
N ILE A 36 13.17 13.99 16.48
CA ILE A 36 12.21 12.93 16.85
C ILE A 36 12.90 11.72 17.50
N THR A 37 14.16 11.47 17.15
CA THR A 37 14.98 10.42 17.78
C THR A 37 15.28 10.70 19.24
N TYR A 38 15.42 11.96 19.65
CA TYR A 38 15.59 12.33 21.06
C TYR A 38 14.29 12.19 21.85
N LEU A 39 13.16 12.59 21.27
CA LEU A 39 11.83 12.31 21.83
C LEU A 39 11.61 10.80 22.03
N ALA A 40 11.93 10.00 21.02
CA ALA A 40 11.80 8.54 21.10
C ALA A 40 12.72 7.92 22.15
N ARG A 41 13.94 8.46 22.36
CA ARG A 41 14.84 8.01 23.42
C ARG A 41 14.31 8.35 24.81
N TYR A 42 13.82 9.57 24.99
CA TYR A 42 13.19 9.99 26.25
C TYR A 42 12.03 9.08 26.63
N LEU A 43 11.10 8.87 25.69
CA LEU A 43 9.93 8.01 25.92
C LEU A 43 10.31 6.56 26.15
N ALA A 44 11.28 6.01 25.40
CA ALA A 44 11.77 4.66 25.64
C ALA A 44 12.33 4.50 27.06
N GLY A 45 13.03 5.52 27.58
CA GLY A 45 13.51 5.56 28.96
C GLY A 45 12.38 5.57 29.97
N GLU A 46 11.39 6.46 29.80
CA GLU A 46 10.25 6.57 30.72
C GLU A 46 9.33 5.34 30.68
N ILE A 47 9.05 4.80 29.50
CA ILE A 47 8.30 3.53 29.34
C ILE A 47 9.04 2.42 30.08
N SER A 48 10.35 2.31 29.89
CA SER A 48 11.14 1.27 30.55
C SER A 48 11.09 1.41 32.07
N LYS A 49 11.14 2.64 32.62
CA LYS A 49 10.97 2.88 34.06
C LYS A 49 9.62 2.40 34.58
N VAL A 50 8.53 2.67 33.85
CA VAL A 50 7.19 2.26 34.28
C VAL A 50 7.00 0.74 34.14
N GLU A 51 7.49 0.14 33.07
CA GLU A 51 7.41 -1.31 32.86
C GLU A 51 8.26 -2.07 33.90
N SER A 52 9.47 -1.61 34.21
CA SER A 52 10.31 -2.22 35.27
C SER A 52 9.68 -2.16 36.66
N ARG A 53 8.97 -1.07 36.99
CA ARG A 53 8.22 -0.97 38.26
C ARG A 53 7.02 -1.91 38.32
N ARG A 54 6.39 -2.19 37.18
CA ARG A 54 5.22 -3.08 37.07
C ARG A 54 5.60 -4.55 37.14
N ASP A 55 6.75 -4.90 36.57
CA ASP A 55 7.25 -6.29 36.52
C ASP A 55 8.16 -6.64 37.73
N GLY A 56 8.35 -5.73 38.68
CA GLY A 56 9.09 -5.98 39.92
C GLY A 56 10.60 -6.16 39.74
N VAL A 57 11.17 -5.77 38.59
CA VAL A 57 12.59 -5.94 38.28
C VAL A 57 13.39 -4.75 38.83
N PRO A 58 14.36 -4.96 39.74
CA PRO A 58 15.17 -3.89 40.30
C PRO A 58 16.00 -3.16 39.24
N HIS A 59 15.99 -1.83 39.30
CA HIS A 59 16.63 -0.93 38.32
C HIS A 59 18.15 -1.16 38.15
N ALA A 60 18.79 -1.80 39.13
CA ALA A 60 20.24 -2.00 39.21
C ALA A 60 20.77 -3.17 38.34
N LEU A 61 19.91 -4.08 37.85
CA LEU A 61 20.33 -5.24 37.04
C LEU A 61 20.08 -5.08 35.52
N SER A 62 19.58 -3.92 35.09
CA SER A 62 19.13 -3.69 33.70
C SER A 62 20.17 -2.97 32.82
N VAL A 63 21.43 -2.88 33.25
CA VAL A 63 22.42 -2.05 32.55
C VAL A 63 23.01 -2.72 31.30
N GLU A 64 22.84 -4.02 31.10
CA GLU A 64 23.38 -4.70 29.91
C GLU A 64 22.29 -5.47 29.14
N ASN A 65 21.82 -4.83 28.05
CA ASN A 65 21.29 -5.45 26.82
C ASN A 65 19.77 -5.66 26.60
N SER A 66 18.89 -5.36 27.56
CA SER A 66 17.43 -5.52 27.31
C SER A 66 16.57 -4.39 27.90
N SER A 67 16.74 -3.15 27.42
CA SER A 67 15.67 -2.15 27.60
C SER A 67 14.34 -2.74 27.11
N LEU A 68 13.37 -2.95 28.01
CA LEU A 68 12.04 -3.52 27.72
C LEU A 68 11.35 -2.79 26.56
N CYS A 69 11.63 -1.50 26.42
CA CYS A 69 11.27 -0.69 25.25
C CYS A 69 12.51 -0.03 24.64
N ARG A 70 12.86 -0.39 23.39
CA ARG A 70 13.90 0.27 22.61
C ARG A 70 13.31 1.43 21.81
N TYR A 71 14.01 2.57 21.75
CA TYR A 71 13.59 3.72 20.95
C TYR A 71 13.43 3.36 19.45
N THR A 72 14.25 2.43 18.95
CA THR A 72 14.15 1.92 17.58
C THR A 72 12.84 1.18 17.35
N THR A 73 12.30 0.50 18.36
CA THR A 73 11.00 -0.19 18.28
C THR A 73 9.85 0.81 18.19
N LEU A 74 9.93 1.93 18.92
CA LEU A 74 8.96 3.02 18.83
C LEU A 74 8.94 3.65 17.43
N LEU A 75 10.12 3.85 16.84
CA LEU A 75 10.26 4.43 15.49
C LEU A 75 9.93 3.46 14.35
N LYS A 76 10.11 2.14 14.55
CA LYS A 76 9.76 1.11 13.55
C LYS A 76 8.27 0.81 13.53
N ASN A 77 7.60 0.90 14.68
CA ASN A 77 6.17 0.65 14.75
C ASN A 77 5.39 1.85 14.19
N LYS A 78 4.59 1.62 13.14
CA LYS A 78 3.82 2.67 12.46
C LYS A 78 2.89 3.44 13.40
N LEU A 79 2.30 2.77 14.40
CA LEU A 79 1.32 3.36 15.30
C LEU A 79 2.00 4.35 16.26
N TYR A 80 3.06 3.90 16.94
CA TYR A 80 3.84 4.75 17.86
C TYR A 80 4.57 5.87 17.12
N ARG A 81 5.11 5.57 15.93
CA ARG A 81 5.73 6.59 15.08
C ARG A 81 4.75 7.71 14.74
N ALA A 82 3.52 7.39 14.36
CA ALA A 82 2.51 8.40 14.06
C ALA A 82 2.18 9.28 15.27
N GLN A 83 2.10 8.71 16.48
CA GLN A 83 1.89 9.49 17.72
C GLN A 83 3.06 10.44 18.00
N LEU A 84 4.30 9.97 17.84
CA LEU A 84 5.52 10.76 18.02
C LEU A 84 5.60 11.89 16.99
N GLU A 85 5.37 11.59 15.71
CA GLU A 85 5.38 12.57 14.63
C GLU A 85 4.29 13.62 14.85
N ASN A 86 3.07 13.20 15.20
CA ASN A 86 2.00 14.13 15.50
C ASN A 86 2.41 15.09 16.62
N TRP A 87 2.88 14.58 17.76
CA TRP A 87 3.31 15.45 18.86
C TRP A 87 4.50 16.35 18.50
N PHE A 88 5.51 15.80 17.84
CA PHE A 88 6.74 16.50 17.47
C PHE A 88 6.48 17.64 16.47
N PHE A 89 5.57 17.41 15.53
CA PHE A 89 5.20 18.40 14.51
C PHE A 89 3.99 19.25 14.91
N VAL A 90 3.37 19.01 16.06
CA VAL A 90 2.19 19.77 16.52
C VAL A 90 2.49 21.25 16.78
N GLY A 91 3.76 21.64 16.95
CA GLY A 91 4.23 23.02 17.02
C GLY A 91 4.82 23.62 15.73
N SER A 92 4.89 22.85 14.64
CA SER A 92 5.35 23.36 13.33
C SER A 92 4.21 24.06 12.58
N THR A 93 4.54 25.11 11.83
CA THR A 93 3.64 26.06 11.20
C THR A 93 2.45 25.41 10.47
N VAL A 94 1.27 26.01 10.59
CA VAL A 94 -0.04 25.50 10.10
C VAL A 94 -0.04 25.00 8.64
N GLN A 95 0.85 25.53 7.79
CA GLN A 95 1.01 25.07 6.41
C GLN A 95 1.61 23.65 6.29
N ASP A 96 2.51 23.25 7.20
CA ASP A 96 3.13 21.92 7.16
C ASP A 96 2.18 20.82 7.64
N LYS A 97 1.26 21.14 8.55
CA LYS A 97 0.22 20.18 8.98
C LYS A 97 -0.77 19.85 7.88
N ALA A 98 -1.29 20.86 7.18
CA ALA A 98 -2.20 20.64 6.05
C ALA A 98 -1.49 19.85 4.94
N ARG A 99 -0.22 20.19 4.66
CA ARG A 99 0.60 19.47 3.69
C ARG A 99 0.87 18.02 4.12
N MET A 100 1.19 17.75 5.38
CA MET A 100 1.35 16.38 5.90
C MET A 100 0.05 15.59 5.88
N GLN A 101 -1.09 16.23 6.14
CA GLN A 101 -2.39 15.56 6.16
C GLN A 101 -2.81 15.16 4.73
N VAL A 102 -2.58 16.05 3.76
CA VAL A 102 -2.73 15.73 2.33
C VAL A 102 -1.72 14.65 1.92
N GLU A 103 -0.46 14.75 2.32
CA GLU A 103 0.58 13.79 1.97
C GLU A 103 0.31 12.40 2.57
N SER A 104 -0.14 12.32 3.82
CA SER A 104 -0.51 11.06 4.47
C SER A 104 -1.78 10.45 3.84
N GLY A 105 -2.74 11.29 3.44
CA GLY A 105 -3.88 10.87 2.62
C GLY A 105 -3.44 10.26 1.28
N LEU A 106 -2.56 10.95 0.56
CA LEU A 106 -2.00 10.48 -0.71
C LEU A 106 -1.16 9.20 -0.54
N ARG A 107 -0.38 9.09 0.53
CA ARG A 107 0.37 7.87 0.86
C ARG A 107 -0.56 6.68 1.15
N LEU A 108 -1.69 6.94 1.81
CA LEU A 108 -2.71 5.91 2.06
C LEU A 108 -3.40 5.48 0.76
N GLU A 109 -3.74 6.43 -0.10
CA GLU A 109 -4.31 6.13 -1.43
C GLU A 109 -3.32 5.35 -2.30
N LEU A 110 -2.05 5.76 -2.36
CA LEU A 110 -0.99 5.01 -3.04
C LEU A 110 -0.85 3.60 -2.48
N ALA A 111 -0.93 3.41 -1.16
CA ALA A 111 -0.89 2.09 -0.56
C ALA A 111 -2.10 1.23 -0.97
N ARG A 112 -3.31 1.83 -1.00
CA ARG A 112 -4.53 1.14 -1.47
C ARG A 112 -4.43 0.78 -2.95
N LEU A 113 -3.92 1.68 -3.78
CA LEU A 113 -3.67 1.45 -5.20
C LEU A 113 -2.63 0.36 -5.42
N ALA A 114 -1.54 0.35 -4.65
CA ALA A 114 -0.53 -0.71 -4.72
C ALA A 114 -1.10 -2.09 -4.36
N VAL A 115 -1.99 -2.16 -3.37
CA VAL A 115 -2.71 -3.39 -3.02
C VAL A 115 -3.66 -3.81 -4.15
N LYS A 116 -4.42 -2.86 -4.72
CA LYS A 116 -5.34 -3.14 -5.84
C LYS A 116 -4.56 -3.61 -7.08
N TYR A 117 -3.43 -2.98 -7.36
CA TYR A 117 -2.52 -3.36 -8.44
C TYR A 117 -1.97 -4.76 -8.23
N LYS A 118 -1.41 -5.08 -7.05
CA LYS A 118 -0.93 -6.44 -6.75
C LYS A 118 -2.02 -7.50 -6.88
N ARG A 119 -3.26 -7.18 -6.48
CA ARG A 119 -4.39 -8.10 -6.64
C ARG A 119 -4.74 -8.30 -8.12
N MET A 120 -4.68 -7.26 -8.93
CA MET A 120 -4.89 -7.38 -10.37
C MET A 120 -3.75 -8.13 -11.06
N GLU A 121 -2.50 -7.86 -10.70
CA GLU A 121 -1.32 -8.58 -11.18
C GLU A 121 -1.44 -10.09 -10.88
N PHE A 122 -1.83 -10.45 -9.65
CA PHE A 122 -2.09 -11.84 -9.30
C PHE A 122 -3.20 -12.46 -10.15
N ARG A 123 -4.28 -11.71 -10.40
CA ARG A 123 -5.41 -12.19 -11.21
C ARG A 123 -5.04 -12.34 -12.69
N VAL A 124 -4.18 -11.48 -13.22
CA VAL A 124 -3.62 -11.62 -14.56
C VAL A 124 -2.74 -12.86 -14.66
N LEU A 125 -1.88 -13.11 -13.66
CA LEU A 125 -1.06 -14.32 -13.61
C LEU A 125 -1.92 -15.60 -13.49
N GLU A 126 -2.98 -15.58 -12.68
CA GLU A 126 -3.95 -16.69 -12.61
C GLU A 126 -4.65 -16.92 -13.95
N LEU A 127 -5.06 -15.85 -14.64
CA LEU A 127 -5.69 -15.96 -15.96
C LEU A 127 -4.70 -16.50 -17.00
N GLN A 128 -3.45 -16.03 -16.99
CA GLN A 128 -2.39 -16.56 -17.86
C GLN A 128 -2.07 -18.03 -17.58
N GLN A 129 -2.05 -18.46 -16.32
CA GLN A 129 -1.92 -19.88 -15.99
C GLN A 129 -3.12 -20.70 -16.46
N LYS A 130 -4.34 -20.17 -16.30
CA LYS A 130 -5.56 -20.84 -16.78
C LYS A 130 -5.56 -21.00 -18.30
N ILE A 131 -5.09 -19.99 -19.03
CA ILE A 131 -4.91 -20.05 -20.49
C ILE A 131 -3.87 -21.11 -20.86
N LYS A 132 -2.71 -21.13 -20.19
CA LYS A 132 -1.68 -22.18 -20.41
C LYS A 132 -2.16 -23.59 -20.07
N SER A 133 -3.08 -23.74 -19.11
CA SER A 133 -3.68 -25.04 -18.80
C SER A 133 -4.81 -25.43 -19.76
N PHE A 134 -5.38 -24.46 -20.50
CA PHE A 134 -6.37 -24.71 -21.55
C PHE A 134 -5.69 -25.15 -22.86
N ASP A 135 -4.50 -24.63 -23.17
CA ASP A 135 -3.62 -25.07 -24.27
C ASP A 135 -2.93 -26.43 -24.02
N GLY A 136 -3.34 -27.16 -22.97
CA GLY A 136 -2.81 -28.49 -22.63
C GLY A 136 -3.53 -29.66 -23.28
N TRP A 137 -4.41 -29.41 -24.27
CA TRP A 137 -5.05 -30.47 -25.05
C TRP A 137 -4.77 -30.23 -26.53
N GLU A 138 -4.19 -31.27 -27.13
CA GLU A 138 -3.87 -31.47 -28.55
C GLU A 138 -2.52 -30.90 -29.02
N GLU A 139 -1.48 -31.73 -28.82
CA GLU A 139 -0.52 -31.98 -29.89
C GLU A 139 -1.30 -32.47 -31.12
N ASP A 140 -1.59 -31.57 -32.06
CA ASP A 140 -1.76 -31.96 -33.44
C ASP A 140 -1.08 -30.90 -34.33
N ASP A 141 -0.13 -31.38 -35.13
CA ASP A 141 0.81 -30.61 -35.93
C ASP A 141 0.10 -29.82 -37.04
N SER A 142 -0.37 -28.62 -36.71
CA SER A 142 -0.79 -27.63 -37.71
C SER A 142 -0.44 -26.22 -37.24
N PRO A 143 0.29 -25.41 -38.05
CA PRO A 143 0.66 -24.06 -37.66
C PRO A 143 -0.58 -23.16 -37.78
N SER A 144 -1.43 -23.15 -36.75
CA SER A 144 -2.52 -22.18 -36.67
C SER A 144 -2.02 -20.92 -35.99
N SER A 145 -1.90 -19.86 -36.78
CA SER A 145 -1.45 -18.53 -36.38
C SER A 145 -2.47 -17.75 -35.53
N THR A 146 -3.36 -18.42 -34.79
CA THR A 146 -4.59 -17.82 -34.23
C THR A 146 -4.65 -17.76 -32.71
N ALA A 147 -3.79 -18.49 -31.98
CA ALA A 147 -3.79 -18.50 -30.50
C ALA A 147 -3.20 -17.22 -29.86
N SER A 148 -2.34 -16.49 -30.58
CA SER A 148 -1.81 -15.19 -30.11
C SER A 148 -2.83 -14.06 -30.28
N ASP A 149 -3.69 -14.14 -31.28
CA ASP A 149 -4.66 -13.09 -31.60
C ASP A 149 -5.87 -13.11 -30.65
N THR A 150 -6.36 -14.30 -30.28
CA THR A 150 -7.50 -14.46 -29.34
C THR A 150 -7.21 -13.89 -27.94
N ASN A 151 -5.98 -14.02 -27.45
CA ASN A 151 -5.57 -13.46 -26.16
C ASN A 151 -5.58 -11.92 -26.15
N GLY A 152 -5.18 -11.30 -27.26
CA GLY A 152 -5.20 -9.84 -27.40
C GLY A 152 -6.61 -9.25 -27.42
N HIS A 153 -7.56 -9.95 -28.03
CA HIS A 153 -8.98 -9.55 -28.08
C HIS A 153 -9.63 -9.61 -26.68
N LEU A 154 -9.36 -10.65 -25.90
CA LEU A 154 -9.90 -10.78 -24.53
C LEU A 154 -9.36 -9.68 -23.59
N VAL A 155 -8.08 -9.31 -23.75
CA VAL A 155 -7.47 -8.21 -23.01
C VAL A 155 -8.12 -6.87 -23.42
N ALA A 156 -8.38 -6.65 -24.70
CA ALA A 156 -9.07 -5.45 -25.18
C ALA A 156 -10.49 -5.32 -24.58
N VAL A 157 -11.28 -6.41 -24.59
CA VAL A 157 -12.64 -6.43 -24.00
C VAL A 157 -12.60 -6.12 -22.50
N ALA A 158 -11.69 -6.77 -21.76
CA ALA A 158 -11.58 -6.56 -20.31
C ALA A 158 -11.14 -5.13 -19.96
N LEU A 159 -10.19 -4.56 -20.74
CA LEU A 159 -9.72 -3.20 -20.55
C LEU A 159 -10.80 -2.17 -20.87
N ILE A 160 -11.54 -2.33 -21.98
CA ILE A 160 -12.63 -1.44 -22.34
C ILE A 160 -13.73 -1.46 -21.28
N LYS A 161 -14.16 -2.65 -20.84
CA LYS A 161 -15.25 -2.78 -19.88
C LYS A 161 -14.94 -2.11 -18.53
N GLU A 162 -13.72 -2.25 -18.04
CA GLU A 162 -13.34 -1.78 -16.69
C GLU A 162 -12.72 -0.37 -16.69
N PHE A 163 -12.17 0.09 -17.82
CA PHE A 163 -11.36 1.32 -17.86
C PHE A 163 -11.65 2.24 -19.06
N HIS A 164 -12.79 2.13 -19.74
CA HIS A 164 -13.13 2.95 -20.94
C HIS A 164 -12.86 4.46 -20.78
N GLU A 165 -13.10 5.03 -19.59
CA GLU A 165 -12.86 6.45 -19.30
C GLU A 165 -11.39 6.87 -19.43
N LEU A 166 -10.46 5.92 -19.24
CA LEU A 166 -9.01 6.11 -19.27
C LEU A 166 -8.37 5.65 -20.58
N LEU A 167 -9.17 5.22 -21.56
CA LEU A 167 -8.72 4.64 -22.81
C LEU A 167 -9.11 5.51 -23.99
N SER A 168 -8.20 5.67 -24.94
CA SER A 168 -8.44 6.34 -26.22
C SER A 168 -8.00 5.46 -27.35
N TYR A 169 -8.76 5.51 -28.44
CA TYR A 169 -8.35 4.97 -29.72
C TYR A 169 -7.57 6.04 -30.50
N ARG A 170 -6.32 5.75 -30.84
CA ARG A 170 -5.49 6.57 -31.72
C ARG A 170 -4.61 5.66 -32.57
N ASP A 171 -4.48 6.00 -33.85
CA ASP A 171 -3.62 5.29 -34.80
C ASP A 171 -3.91 3.78 -34.87
N GLY A 172 -5.18 3.38 -34.78
CA GLY A 172 -5.54 1.98 -34.86
C GLY A 172 -5.32 1.15 -33.58
N ALA A 173 -4.66 1.70 -32.57
CA ALA A 173 -4.33 1.01 -31.32
C ALA A 173 -5.17 1.49 -30.13
N LEU A 174 -5.35 0.61 -29.14
CA LEU A 174 -5.93 0.98 -27.84
C LEU A 174 -4.83 1.55 -26.95
N ARG A 175 -4.98 2.82 -26.55
CA ARG A 175 -3.98 3.56 -25.78
C ARG A 175 -4.58 4.19 -24.52
N THR A 176 -3.72 4.58 -23.58
CA THR A 176 -4.17 5.35 -22.41
C THR A 176 -4.44 6.83 -22.76
N LYS A 177 -5.53 7.39 -22.22
CA LYS A 177 -5.86 8.83 -22.16
C LYS A 177 -4.99 9.49 -21.08
N SER A 178 -3.71 9.70 -21.37
CA SER A 178 -2.80 10.44 -20.49
C SER A 178 -2.24 11.65 -21.24
N ALA A 179 -2.28 12.82 -20.61
CA ALA A 179 -1.71 14.06 -21.15
C ALA A 179 -0.17 14.04 -21.21
N PHE A 180 0.47 13.16 -20.42
CA PHE A 180 1.92 13.16 -20.24
C PHE A 180 2.63 12.02 -20.98
N ALA A 181 1.98 10.86 -21.09
CA ALA A 181 2.53 9.71 -21.80
C ALA A 181 1.40 8.75 -22.21
N SER A 182 1.03 8.78 -23.50
CA SER A 182 0.11 7.80 -24.08
C SER A 182 0.90 6.51 -24.30
N ARG A 183 0.46 5.41 -23.67
CA ARG A 183 1.07 4.08 -23.84
C ARG A 183 0.13 3.20 -24.64
N GLU A 184 0.71 2.43 -25.55
CA GLU A 184 0.02 1.37 -26.28
C GLU A 184 -0.26 0.21 -25.34
N LEU A 185 -1.54 -0.19 -25.28
CA LEU A 185 -2.00 -1.30 -24.46
C LEU A 185 -2.34 -2.51 -25.32
N VAL A 186 -2.96 -2.27 -26.48
CA VAL A 186 -3.25 -3.29 -27.48
C VAL A 186 -2.72 -2.79 -28.82
N PRO A 187 -1.86 -3.59 -29.50
CA PRO A 187 -1.34 -3.25 -30.82
C PRO A 187 -2.43 -3.04 -31.86
N GLU A 188 -2.13 -2.20 -32.84
CA GLU A 188 -3.05 -1.78 -33.90
C GLU A 188 -3.72 -2.96 -34.63
N GLY A 189 -2.93 -3.96 -35.06
CA GLY A 189 -3.46 -5.09 -35.82
C GLY A 189 -4.49 -5.90 -35.05
N ILE A 190 -4.27 -6.09 -33.74
CA ILE A 190 -5.16 -6.86 -32.87
C ILE A 190 -6.42 -6.05 -32.57
N PHE A 191 -6.27 -4.75 -32.29
CA PHE A 191 -7.40 -3.91 -31.91
C PHE A 191 -8.32 -3.59 -33.09
N LYS A 192 -7.77 -3.45 -34.31
CA LYS A 192 -8.57 -3.30 -35.54
C LYS A 192 -9.42 -4.53 -35.83
N ASN A 193 -8.84 -5.73 -35.74
CA ASN A 193 -9.58 -6.98 -35.93
C ASN A 193 -10.72 -7.11 -34.91
N PHE A 194 -10.47 -6.70 -33.66
CA PHE A 194 -11.49 -6.69 -32.62
C PHE A 194 -12.65 -5.72 -32.94
N LEU A 195 -12.34 -4.52 -33.46
CA LEU A 195 -13.37 -3.56 -33.84
C LEU A 195 -14.20 -4.05 -35.03
N SER A 196 -13.58 -4.66 -36.04
CA SER A 196 -14.32 -5.25 -37.17
C SER A 196 -15.23 -6.40 -36.72
N GLU A 197 -14.78 -7.28 -35.82
CA GLU A 197 -15.63 -8.34 -35.27
C GLU A 197 -16.82 -7.79 -34.47
N CYS A 198 -16.63 -6.66 -33.78
CA CYS A 198 -17.72 -6.00 -33.06
C CYS A 198 -18.73 -5.37 -34.02
N GLU A 199 -18.27 -4.71 -35.08
CA GLU A 199 -19.14 -4.14 -36.12
C GLU A 199 -19.94 -5.22 -36.85
N GLU A 200 -19.32 -6.35 -37.20
CA GLU A 200 -19.99 -7.51 -37.80
C GLU A 200 -21.08 -8.10 -36.90
N ARG A 201 -20.91 -7.97 -35.58
CA ARG A 201 -21.88 -8.39 -34.56
C ARG A 201 -22.89 -7.29 -34.18
N GLY A 202 -22.84 -6.13 -34.83
CA GLY A 202 -23.73 -4.99 -34.55
C GLY A 202 -23.45 -4.27 -33.23
N LEU A 203 -22.27 -4.49 -32.64
CA LEU A 203 -21.86 -3.89 -31.36
C LEU A 203 -21.04 -2.63 -31.63
N SER A 204 -21.60 -1.47 -31.25
CA SER A 204 -20.89 -0.18 -31.35
C SER A 204 -20.17 0.13 -30.04
N ILE A 205 -18.84 0.12 -30.08
CA ILE A 205 -18.01 0.49 -28.93
C ILE A 205 -17.70 1.99 -29.00
N LYS A 206 -18.18 2.75 -28.02
CA LYS A 206 -17.81 4.17 -27.85
C LYS A 206 -16.65 4.28 -26.87
N LEU A 207 -15.49 4.72 -27.36
CA LEU A 207 -14.28 5.01 -26.59
C LEU A 207 -13.97 6.51 -26.58
#